data_AF-A0A947IAK9-F1
#
_entry.id   AF-A0A947IAK9-F1
#
_cell.length_a   1.000
_cell.length_b   1.000
_cell.length_c   1.000
_cell.angle_alpha   90.00
_cell.angle_beta   90.00
_cell.angle_gamma   90.00
#
_symmetry.space_group_name_H-M   'P 1'
#
loop_
_entity.id
_entity.type
_entity.pdbx_description
1 polymer ?
#
loop_
_entity_poly.entity_id
_entity_poly.type
_entity_poly.pdbx_seq_one_letter_code
_entity_poly.pdbx_strand_id
1 'polypeptide(L)'
;MTRWAAVSLILLVCMSASHADTTRVAEGDARGWWTSEGSPYMVAGHLQIIGRDTLHIGPGVEVFFTGPYRVYVYGVLEVSASRE
;
A
#
# COMPACT_ATOMS: atom_id res chain seq x y z
N MET A 1 -12.29 36.94 -21.14
CA MET A 1 -12.84 36.35 -19.89
C MET A 1 -12.78 34.82 -19.90
N THR A 2 -12.88 34.14 -21.04
CA THR A 2 -12.82 32.67 -21.15
C THR A 2 -11.41 32.05 -21.01
N ARG A 3 -10.34 32.79 -21.34
CA ARG A 3 -8.94 32.27 -21.28
C ARG A 3 -8.44 32.01 -19.84
N TRP A 4 -8.98 32.70 -18.84
CA TRP A 4 -8.60 32.57 -17.42
C TRP A 4 -9.45 31.53 -16.69
N ALA A 5 -10.72 31.40 -17.09
CA ALA A 5 -11.63 30.36 -16.59
C ALA A 5 -11.16 28.95 -17.01
N ALA A 6 -10.67 28.78 -18.23
CA ALA A 6 -10.11 27.51 -18.71
C ALA A 6 -8.83 27.12 -17.95
N VAL A 7 -7.93 28.07 -17.69
CA VAL A 7 -6.70 27.83 -16.91
C VAL A 7 -7.01 27.49 -15.45
N SER A 8 -8.00 28.16 -14.85
CA SER A 8 -8.45 27.89 -13.48
C SER A 8 -9.10 26.51 -13.35
N LEU A 9 -9.86 26.08 -14.37
CA LEU A 9 -10.49 24.76 -14.42
C LEU A 9 -9.45 23.63 -14.57
N ILE A 10 -8.41 23.84 -15.39
CA ILE A 10 -7.31 22.89 -15.59
C ILE A 10 -6.47 22.73 -14.31
N LEU A 11 -6.20 23.83 -13.59
CA LEU A 11 -5.49 23.80 -12.30
C LEU A 11 -6.29 23.07 -11.21
N LEU A 12 -7.62 23.24 -11.19
CA LEU A 12 -8.49 22.56 -10.23
C LEU A 12 -8.53 21.03 -10.45
N VAL A 13 -8.50 20.58 -11.71
CA VAL A 13 -8.48 19.16 -12.09
C VAL A 13 -7.13 18.50 -11.81
N CYS A 14 -6.02 19.22 -11.94
CA CYS A 14 -4.68 18.68 -11.65
C CYS A 14 -4.42 18.45 -10.15
N MET A 15 -5.09 19.18 -9.26
CA MET A 15 -4.88 19.06 -7.81
C MET A 15 -5.49 17.80 -7.18
N SER A 16 -6.37 17.11 -7.89
CA SER A 16 -7.12 15.95 -7.35
C SER A 16 -6.38 14.61 -7.48
N ALA A 17 -5.23 14.56 -8.17
CA ALA A 17 -4.68 13.31 -8.71
C ALA A 17 -3.48 12.70 -7.93
N SER A 18 -3.13 13.19 -6.75
CA SER A 18 -2.02 12.61 -5.96
C SER A 18 -2.39 12.41 -4.50
N HIS A 19 -2.91 11.22 -4.18
CA HIS A 19 -2.86 10.67 -2.83
C HIS A 19 -2.21 9.29 -2.93
N ALA A 20 -0.98 9.17 -2.43
CA ALA A 20 -0.45 7.88 -2.01
C ALA A 20 -1.03 7.62 -0.62
N ASP A 21 -1.93 6.65 -0.47
CA ASP A 21 -2.53 6.36 0.83
C ASP A 21 -1.55 5.47 1.62
N THR A 22 -1.02 6.00 2.72
CA THR A 22 -0.06 5.27 3.54
C THR A 22 -0.81 4.45 4.57
N THR A 23 -0.78 3.12 4.43
CA THR A 23 -1.38 2.22 5.41
C THR A 23 -0.43 1.96 6.56
N ARG A 24 -0.82 2.27 7.79
CA ARG A 24 -0.07 1.86 9.00
C ARG A 24 -0.53 0.49 9.48
N VAL A 25 0.40 -0.44 9.60
CA VAL A 25 0.16 -1.80 10.05
C VAL A 25 0.81 -1.96 11.42
N ALA A 26 0.01 -2.21 12.44
CA ALA A 26 0.50 -2.54 13.79
C ALA A 26 1.06 -3.97 13.82
N GLU A 27 1.70 -4.34 14.93
CA GLU A 27 2.09 -5.73 15.17
C GLU A 27 0.89 -6.68 15.16
N GLY A 28 1.10 -7.91 14.68
CA GLY A 28 0.10 -8.97 14.73
C GLY A 28 -0.15 -9.66 13.39
N ASP A 29 -1.37 -10.15 13.22
CA ASP A 29 -1.74 -11.02 12.12
C ASP A 29 -2.04 -10.23 10.83
N ALA A 30 -1.45 -10.68 9.72
CA ALA A 30 -1.66 -10.12 8.39
C ALA A 30 -2.29 -11.17 7.46
N ARG A 31 -3.28 -10.70 6.67
CA ARG A 31 -4.05 -11.51 5.73
C ARG A 31 -4.77 -10.63 4.72
N GLY A 32 -5.28 -11.24 3.66
CA GLY A 32 -6.05 -10.57 2.63
C GLY A 32 -5.18 -9.97 1.54
N TRP A 33 -5.65 -8.89 0.92
CA TRP A 33 -4.99 -8.26 -0.23
C TRP A 33 -4.39 -6.93 0.18
N TRP A 34 -3.07 -6.81 0.02
CA TRP A 34 -2.38 -5.53 0.02
C TRP A 34 -2.27 -5.07 -1.43
N THR A 35 -2.79 -3.88 -1.70
CA THR A 35 -2.93 -3.31 -3.05
C THR A 35 -2.16 -2.00 -3.13
N SER A 36 -1.84 -1.56 -4.36
CA SER A 36 -1.12 -0.30 -4.57
C SER A 36 -1.87 0.92 -4.05
N GLU A 37 -3.20 0.82 -3.88
CA GLU A 37 -4.03 1.88 -3.29
C GLU A 37 -3.65 2.15 -1.83
N GLY A 38 -3.31 1.13 -1.06
CA GLY A 38 -2.87 1.27 0.34
C GLY A 38 -1.36 1.39 0.52
N SER A 39 -0.62 1.51 -0.58
CA SER A 39 0.84 1.58 -0.59
C SER A 39 1.32 3.02 -0.33
N PRO A 40 2.35 3.21 0.52
CA PRO A 40 3.14 2.18 1.18
C PRO A 40 2.49 1.63 2.47
N TYR A 41 2.71 0.34 2.74
CA TYR A 41 2.38 -0.29 4.02
C TYR A 41 3.55 -0.12 5.01
N MET A 42 3.34 0.68 6.05
CA MET A 42 4.31 0.91 7.12
C MET A 42 4.05 -0.03 8.30
N VAL A 43 4.88 -1.07 8.42
CA VAL A 43 4.78 -2.10 9.45
C VAL A 43 5.58 -1.71 10.69
N ALA A 44 4.87 -1.48 11.79
CA ALA A 44 5.42 -1.01 13.07
C ALA A 44 5.51 -2.13 14.12
N GLY A 45 5.87 -3.34 13.70
CA GLY A 45 6.04 -4.47 14.60
C GLY A 45 6.25 -5.81 13.90
N HIS A 46 6.26 -6.89 14.69
CA HIS A 46 6.29 -8.24 14.14
C HIS A 46 5.00 -8.54 13.39
N LEU A 47 5.14 -9.20 12.25
CA LEU A 47 4.01 -9.56 11.40
C LEU A 47 3.90 -11.08 11.33
N GLN A 48 2.68 -11.60 11.43
CA GLN A 48 2.42 -13.02 11.39
C GLN A 48 1.35 -13.34 10.35
N ILE A 49 1.58 -14.34 9.50
CA ILE A 49 0.54 -14.90 8.65
C ILE A 49 0.18 -16.24 9.25
N ILE A 50 -0.98 -16.33 9.90
CA ILE A 50 -1.42 -17.55 10.59
C ILE A 50 -1.71 -18.68 9.59
N GLY A 51 -1.61 -19.94 10.04
CA GLY A 51 -1.62 -21.13 9.18
C GLY A 51 -2.80 -21.31 8.21
N ARG A 52 -3.95 -20.69 8.48
CA ARG A 52 -5.15 -20.78 7.63
C ARG A 52 -5.35 -19.56 6.74
N ASP A 53 -4.49 -18.55 6.87
CA ASP A 53 -4.63 -17.28 6.20
C ASP A 53 -3.61 -17.14 5.07
N THR A 54 -3.95 -16.29 4.12
CA THR A 54 -3.08 -15.92 3.00
C THR A 54 -2.97 -14.40 2.96
N LEU A 55 -1.74 -13.91 2.82
CA LEU A 55 -1.47 -12.51 2.48
C LEU A 55 -1.03 -12.44 1.02
N HIS A 56 -1.78 -11.72 0.21
CA HIS A 56 -1.44 -11.41 -1.17
C HIS A 56 -0.90 -9.98 -1.24
N ILE A 57 0.34 -9.84 -1.70
CA ILE A 57 0.96 -8.55 -1.99
C ILE A 57 0.90 -8.34 -3.50
N GLY A 58 0.10 -7.35 -3.92
CA GLY A 58 -0.10 -7.01 -5.33
C GLY A 58 1.11 -6.34 -5.98
N PRO A 59 1.12 -6.23 -7.31
CA PRO A 59 2.18 -5.53 -8.04
C PRO A 59 2.30 -4.06 -7.62
N GLY A 60 3.53 -3.56 -7.50
CA GLY A 60 3.80 -2.16 -7.17
C GLY A 60 3.49 -1.77 -5.72
N VAL A 61 3.23 -2.74 -4.84
CA VAL A 61 3.07 -2.50 -3.40
C VAL A 61 4.42 -2.38 -2.72
N GLU A 62 4.61 -1.28 -2.00
CA GLU A 62 5.77 -1.05 -1.15
C GLU A 62 5.43 -1.41 0.31
N VAL A 63 6.33 -2.17 0.94
CA VAL A 63 6.21 -2.56 2.36
C VAL A 63 7.48 -2.14 3.08
N PHE A 64 7.33 -1.27 4.08
CA PHE A 64 8.44 -0.77 4.89
C PHE A 64 8.29 -1.18 6.34
N PHE A 65 9.33 -1.78 6.91
CA PHE A 65 9.41 -2.06 8.34
C PHE A 65 10.10 -0.90 9.05
N THR A 66 9.44 -0.32 10.05
CA THR A 66 9.97 0.85 10.78
C THR A 66 10.98 0.49 11.88
N GLY A 67 11.43 -0.76 11.91
CA GLY A 67 12.34 -1.30 12.92
C GLY A 67 12.82 -2.71 12.54
N PRO A 68 13.68 -3.33 13.38
CA PRO A 68 14.24 -4.67 13.13
C PRO A 68 13.22 -5.78 13.44
N TYR A 69 12.07 -5.72 12.79
CA TYR A 69 10.97 -6.65 12.97
C TYR A 69 11.12 -7.88 12.07
N ARG A 70 10.32 -8.90 12.36
CA ARG A 70 10.32 -10.18 11.65
C ARG A 70 8.94 -10.46 11.08
N VAL A 71 8.93 -11.19 9.98
CA VAL A 71 7.72 -11.78 9.39
C VAL A 71 7.74 -13.27 9.66
N TYR A 72 6.71 -13.76 10.34
CA TYR A 72 6.50 -15.18 10.60
C TYR A 72 5.41 -15.70 9.67
N VAL A 73 5.79 -16.59 8.76
CA VAL A 73 4.85 -17.16 7.78
C VAL A 73 4.51 -18.59 8.21
N TYR A 74 3.35 -18.77 8.84
CA TYR A 74 2.79 -20.08 9.15
C TYR A 74 1.73 -20.50 8.12
N GLY A 75 1.08 -19.52 7.48
CA GLY A 75 0.16 -19.69 6.36
C GLY A 75 0.85 -19.47 5.02
N VAL A 76 0.23 -18.68 4.15
CA VAL A 76 0.72 -18.44 2.78
C VAL A 76 1.02 -16.96 2.56
N LEU A 77 2.21 -16.66 2.02
CA LEU A 77 2.58 -15.35 1.52
C LEU A 77 2.75 -15.42 0.00
N GLU A 78 1.87 -14.75 -0.74
CA GLU A 78 1.94 -14.65 -2.19
C GLU A 78 2.31 -13.23 -2.61
N VAL A 79 3.32 -13.10 -3.46
CA VAL A 79 3.79 -11.81 -3.96
C VAL A 79 3.71 -11.82 -5.49
N SER A 80 2.97 -10.87 -6.04
CA SER A 80 2.90 -10.65 -7.48
C SER A 80 3.93 -9.60 -7.91
N ALA A 81 4.77 -9.94 -8.89
CA ALA A 81 5.77 -9.01 -9.42
C ALA A 81 5.12 -7.87 -10.22
N SER A 82 5.67 -6.65 -10.11
CA SER A 82 5.47 -5.61 -11.12
C SER A 82 6.37 -5.88 -12.32
N ARG A 83 5.81 -5.89 -13.54
CA ARG A 83 6.64 -5.81 -14.75
C ARG A 83 7.23 -4.41 -14.82
N GLU A 84 8.55 -4.31 -14.78
CA GLU A 84 9.30 -3.12 -15.21
C GLU A 84 9.38 -3.07 -16.74
#